data_AF-A0AAN8JTZ1-F1
#
_entry.id   AF-A0AAN8JTZ1-F1
#
_cell.length_a   1.000
_cell.length_b   1.000
_cell.length_c   1.000
_cell.angle_alpha   90.00
_cell.angle_beta   90.00
_cell.angle_gamma   90.00
#
_symmetry.space_group_name_H-M   'P 1'
#
loop_
_entity.id
_entity.type
_entity.pdbx_description
1 polymer ?
#
loop_
_entity_poly.entity_id
_entity_poly.type
_entity_poly.pdbx_seq_one_letter_code
_entity_poly.pdbx_strand_id
1 'polypeptide(L)'
;MKVVFIAVVLALIAYSPSGTLIRTTPKPVRKTFLVCNKWTPFYDRDDPSNGGDYEPLSSLRSARPNDNICSRPAALEYETVSTKACINTGEVITASPTYGFACVNSRQPDQYCNDYKVRYCCLDEHVTCPDGYEWTNFYNRDKPSVTGDWETLAELRKENPQEICERPIAIDVRRQGSNRDFRTCGENVTVSPSFGFRCLKRDQADYRCLDYKVRFCCPCD
;
A
#
# COMPACT_ATOMS: atom_id res chain seq x y z
N MET A 1 18.84 3.96 -0.36
CA MET A 1 17.45 3.54 -0.04
C MET A 1 16.69 3.32 -1.34
N LYS A 2 15.91 2.23 -1.46
CA LYS A 2 15.02 2.00 -2.61
C LYS A 2 13.65 2.60 -2.29
N VAL A 3 13.15 3.45 -3.19
CA VAL A 3 11.83 4.07 -3.07
C VAL A 3 10.79 3.06 -3.55
N VAL A 4 9.83 2.69 -2.71
CA VAL A 4 8.71 1.85 -3.14
C VAL A 4 7.60 2.74 -3.69
N PHE A 5 7.19 2.47 -4.92
CA PHE A 5 6.03 3.12 -5.53
C PHE A 5 4.76 2.30 -5.24
N ILE A 6 3.81 2.85 -4.48
CA ILE A 6 2.43 2.36 -4.51
C ILE A 6 1.81 2.91 -5.78
N ALA A 7 1.75 2.11 -6.83
CA ALA A 7 1.05 2.47 -8.06
C ALA A 7 -0.47 2.38 -7.82
N VAL A 8 -1.13 3.51 -7.62
CA VAL A 8 -2.59 3.60 -7.84
C VAL A 8 -2.78 3.91 -9.31
N VAL A 9 -3.09 2.89 -10.11
CA VAL A 9 -3.43 3.07 -11.52
C VAL A 9 -4.88 3.57 -11.59
N LEU A 10 -5.06 4.83 -11.97
CA LEU A 10 -6.34 5.33 -12.50
C LEU A 10 -6.05 5.96 -13.86
N ALA A 11 -6.38 5.21 -14.93
CA ALA A 11 -6.51 5.78 -16.26
C ALA A 11 -7.86 6.48 -16.34
N LEU A 12 -7.86 7.82 -16.37
CA LEU A 12 -9.02 8.60 -16.78
C LEU A 12 -8.78 9.07 -18.22
N ILE A 13 -9.41 8.38 -19.18
CA ILE A 13 -9.59 8.93 -20.53
C ILE A 13 -10.89 9.72 -20.48
N ALA A 14 -10.80 11.05 -20.53
CA ALA A 14 -11.96 11.92 -20.68
C ALA A 14 -12.01 12.43 -22.14
N TYR A 15 -13.11 12.15 -22.84
CA TYR A 15 -13.42 12.74 -24.14
C TYR A 15 -14.31 13.99 -23.94
N SER A 16 -13.97 15.08 -24.63
CA SER A 16 -14.80 16.28 -24.74
C SER A 16 -15.75 16.17 -25.95
N PRO A 17 -16.96 16.77 -25.93
CA PRO A 17 -17.94 16.69 -27.02
C PRO A 17 -17.49 17.31 -28.37
N SER A 18 -16.33 17.96 -28.42
CA SER A 18 -15.88 18.74 -29.59
C SER A 18 -14.76 18.09 -30.42
N GLY A 19 -14.39 16.83 -30.18
CA GLY A 19 -13.48 16.07 -31.05
C GLY A 19 -12.02 16.57 -31.14
N THR A 20 -11.62 17.57 -30.36
CA THR A 20 -10.24 18.08 -30.34
C THR A 20 -9.37 17.33 -29.33
N LEU A 21 -8.22 16.80 -29.79
CA LEU A 21 -7.17 16.23 -28.94
C LEU A 21 -6.54 17.34 -28.08
N ILE A 22 -6.92 17.46 -26.81
CA ILE A 22 -6.19 18.31 -25.86
C ILE A 22 -4.91 17.57 -25.47
N ARG A 23 -3.77 18.07 -25.94
CA ARG A 23 -2.45 17.59 -25.52
C ARG A 23 -2.17 18.09 -24.10
N THR A 24 -2.76 17.43 -23.10
CA THR A 24 -2.41 17.66 -21.70
C THR A 24 -1.03 17.09 -21.45
N THR A 25 -0.06 17.92 -21.07
CA THR A 25 1.18 17.42 -20.48
C THR A 25 0.81 16.60 -19.25
N PRO A 26 1.24 15.33 -19.12
CA PRO A 26 0.99 14.57 -17.90
C PRO A 26 1.68 15.31 -16.74
N LYS A 27 0.88 15.85 -15.80
CA LYS A 27 1.41 16.44 -14.58
C LYS A 27 2.26 15.37 -13.86
N PRO A 28 3.44 15.71 -13.32
CA PRO A 28 4.22 14.77 -12.55
C PRO A 28 3.37 14.26 -11.38
N VAL A 29 2.99 12.99 -11.43
CA VAL A 29 2.39 12.30 -10.29
C VAL A 29 3.49 12.22 -9.23
N ARG A 30 3.48 13.14 -8.26
CA ARG A 30 4.40 13.09 -7.12
C ARG A 30 4.09 11.82 -6.33
N LYS A 31 4.95 10.83 -6.54
CA LYS A 31 4.96 9.52 -5.90
C LYS A 31 5.07 9.71 -4.38
N THR A 32 4.10 9.18 -3.64
CA THR A 32 4.11 9.11 -2.18
C THR A 32 5.35 8.31 -1.73
N PHE A 33 6.28 8.95 -1.02
CA PHE A 33 7.51 8.32 -0.58
C PHE A 33 7.29 7.67 0.78
N LEU A 34 6.82 6.42 0.78
CA LEU A 34 7.08 5.54 1.91
C LEU A 34 8.48 4.96 1.72
N VAL A 35 9.43 5.48 2.48
CA VAL A 35 10.76 4.88 2.58
C VAL A 35 10.62 3.60 3.38
N CYS A 36 10.73 2.46 2.70
CA CYS A 36 10.85 1.19 3.39
C CYS A 36 12.25 1.03 3.98
N ASN A 37 12.37 1.09 5.30
CA ASN A 37 13.63 0.91 6.02
C ASN A 37 13.84 -0.54 6.51
N LYS A 38 12.82 -1.40 6.48
CA LYS A 38 12.89 -2.78 6.98
C LYS A 38 12.29 -3.76 5.98
N TRP A 39 13.15 -4.15 5.03
CA TRP A 39 12.90 -5.23 4.11
C TRP A 39 13.21 -6.57 4.75
N THR A 40 12.37 -7.56 4.49
CA THR A 40 12.74 -8.96 4.72
C THR A 40 13.88 -9.38 3.77
N PRO A 41 14.54 -10.52 4.03
CA PRO A 41 15.23 -11.26 2.98
C PRO A 41 14.32 -11.55 1.78
N PHE A 42 14.93 -11.89 0.65
CA PHE A 42 14.20 -12.48 -0.47
C PHE A 42 13.82 -13.93 -0.15
N TYR A 43 12.64 -14.31 -0.61
CA TYR A 43 12.02 -15.61 -0.48
C TYR A 43 11.72 -16.17 -1.85
N ASP A 44 12.09 -17.41 -2.01
CA ASP A 44 11.99 -18.23 -3.21
C ASP A 44 11.56 -19.60 -2.70
N ARG A 45 10.29 -19.91 -2.85
CA ARG A 45 9.63 -21.10 -2.32
C ARG A 45 9.06 -21.96 -3.45
N ASP A 46 8.79 -21.40 -4.62
CA ASP A 46 8.20 -22.12 -5.75
C ASP A 46 9.00 -21.87 -7.03
N ASP A 47 9.57 -22.94 -7.58
CA ASP A 47 10.19 -22.88 -8.91
C ASP A 47 9.10 -22.80 -10.01
N PRO A 48 9.38 -22.29 -11.22
CA PRO A 48 8.42 -22.09 -12.34
C PRO A 48 7.85 -23.37 -13.00
N SER A 49 7.63 -24.42 -12.21
CA SER A 49 7.09 -25.72 -12.60
C SER A 49 5.58 -25.81 -12.36
N ASN A 50 4.91 -26.84 -12.91
CA ASN A 50 3.51 -27.16 -12.58
C ASN A 50 2.50 -26.01 -12.75
N GLY A 51 2.72 -25.10 -13.71
CA GLY A 51 1.74 -24.09 -14.13
C GLY A 51 2.11 -22.64 -13.82
N GLY A 52 3.29 -22.38 -13.26
CA GLY A 52 3.76 -21.02 -13.01
C GLY A 52 4.80 -21.00 -11.89
N ASP A 53 5.11 -19.79 -11.45
CA ASP A 53 5.87 -19.52 -10.24
C ASP A 53 4.98 -18.71 -9.28
N TYR A 54 4.80 -19.23 -8.07
CA TYR A 54 3.88 -18.68 -7.08
C TYR A 54 4.56 -18.45 -5.72
N GLU A 55 4.60 -17.19 -5.32
CA GLU A 55 5.10 -16.75 -4.02
C GLU A 55 4.00 -16.12 -3.14
N PRO A 56 2.94 -16.87 -2.78
CA PRO A 56 1.84 -16.35 -1.98
C PRO A 56 2.30 -16.08 -0.55
N LEU A 57 1.93 -14.89 -0.04
CA LEU A 57 2.36 -14.41 1.27
C LEU A 57 1.98 -15.35 2.42
N SER A 58 0.83 -16.02 2.32
CA SER A 58 0.39 -17.01 3.31
C SER A 58 1.33 -18.20 3.37
N SER A 59 1.72 -18.76 2.23
CA SER A 59 2.62 -19.92 2.17
C SER A 59 4.02 -19.57 2.64
N LEU A 60 4.50 -18.37 2.30
CA LEU A 60 5.79 -17.88 2.77
C LEU A 60 5.84 -17.73 4.30
N ARG A 61 4.79 -17.19 4.93
CA ARG A 61 4.69 -17.11 6.39
C ARG A 61 4.68 -18.49 7.05
N SER A 62 3.96 -19.45 6.46
CA SER A 62 3.92 -20.82 6.96
C SER A 62 5.27 -21.54 6.82
N ALA A 63 6.00 -21.29 5.72
CA ALA A 63 7.31 -21.88 5.47
C ALA A 63 8.44 -21.22 6.27
N ARG A 64 8.30 -19.93 6.62
CA ARG A 64 9.31 -19.12 7.32
C ARG A 64 8.73 -18.44 8.58
N PRO A 65 8.28 -19.21 9.59
CA PRO A 65 7.64 -18.64 10.78
C PRO A 65 8.57 -17.74 11.61
N ASN A 66 9.88 -17.98 11.56
CA ASN A 66 10.88 -17.24 12.34
C ASN A 66 11.36 -15.94 11.67
N ASP A 67 11.03 -15.74 10.40
CA ASP A 67 11.46 -14.57 9.64
C ASP A 67 10.62 -13.32 9.93
N ASN A 68 9.57 -13.47 10.74
CA ASN A 68 8.72 -12.37 11.20
C ASN A 68 8.20 -11.48 10.06
N ILE A 69 7.79 -12.10 8.94
CA ILE A 69 7.12 -11.40 7.85
C ILE A 69 5.84 -10.77 8.42
N CYS A 70 5.87 -9.46 8.63
CA CYS A 70 4.81 -8.67 9.29
C CYS A 70 3.42 -8.96 8.71
N SER A 71 2.38 -8.90 9.55
CA SER A 71 0.99 -9.26 9.21
C SER A 71 0.39 -8.48 8.02
N ARG A 72 0.84 -7.24 7.81
CA ARG A 72 0.43 -6.39 6.69
C ARG A 72 1.65 -5.65 6.13
N PRO A 73 2.37 -6.26 5.17
CA PRO A 73 3.45 -5.61 4.45
C PRO A 73 2.97 -4.35 3.75
N ALA A 74 3.79 -3.31 3.74
CA ALA A 74 3.49 -2.08 3.01
C ALA A 74 3.84 -2.17 1.53
N ALA A 75 4.76 -3.07 1.19
CA ALA A 75 5.21 -3.27 -0.17
C ALA A 75 5.70 -4.70 -0.40
N LEU A 76 5.76 -5.07 -1.67
CA LEU A 76 6.38 -6.27 -2.18
C LEU A 76 7.36 -5.85 -3.28
N GLU A 77 8.58 -6.36 -3.20
CA GLU A 77 9.55 -6.34 -4.30
C GLU A 77 9.74 -7.77 -4.79
N TYR A 78 9.95 -7.91 -6.09
CA TYR A 78 10.27 -9.19 -6.73
C TYR A 78 11.45 -9.00 -7.70
N GLU A 79 12.26 -10.04 -7.86
CA GLU A 79 13.31 -10.12 -8.87
C GLU A 79 13.46 -11.57 -9.32
N THR A 80 13.98 -11.80 -10.53
CA THR A 80 14.26 -13.17 -10.96
C THR A 80 15.38 -13.79 -10.11
N VAL A 81 15.39 -15.11 -9.94
CA VAL A 81 16.46 -15.80 -9.22
C VAL A 81 17.79 -15.72 -9.97
N SER A 82 17.73 -15.90 -11.30
CA SER A 82 18.90 -15.92 -12.19
C SER A 82 19.54 -14.55 -12.44
N THR A 83 18.83 -13.44 -12.24
CA THR A 83 19.35 -12.07 -12.46
C THR A 83 18.96 -11.10 -11.34
N LYS A 84 19.86 -10.17 -10.98
CA LYS A 84 19.54 -9.07 -10.04
C LYS A 84 18.54 -8.09 -10.66
N ALA A 85 17.66 -7.53 -9.81
CA ALA A 85 16.59 -6.58 -10.15
C ALA A 85 16.86 -5.60 -11.32
N CYS A 86 15.79 -5.33 -12.09
CA CYS A 86 15.63 -4.34 -13.17
C CYS A 86 15.70 -4.85 -14.63
N ILE A 87 15.36 -6.11 -14.91
CA ILE A 87 15.06 -6.53 -16.29
C ILE A 87 13.55 -6.54 -16.50
N ASN A 88 13.08 -5.87 -17.54
CA ASN A 88 11.72 -6.04 -18.05
C ASN A 88 11.67 -7.41 -18.74
N THR A 89 11.16 -8.43 -18.04
CA THR A 89 11.05 -9.78 -18.60
C THR A 89 9.98 -9.87 -19.69
N GLY A 90 9.06 -8.89 -19.75
CA GLY A 90 7.92 -8.92 -20.65
C GLY A 90 6.77 -9.81 -20.17
N GLU A 91 6.89 -10.40 -18.99
CA GLU A 91 5.90 -11.32 -18.44
C GLU A 91 4.72 -10.63 -17.75
N VAL A 92 3.57 -11.29 -17.80
CA VAL A 92 2.35 -10.90 -17.12
C VAL A 92 2.43 -11.37 -15.67
N ILE A 93 2.79 -10.45 -14.79
CA ILE A 93 2.99 -10.68 -13.36
C ILE A 93 1.84 -10.10 -12.53
N THR A 94 1.37 -10.86 -11.54
CA THR A 94 0.47 -10.35 -10.48
C THR A 94 1.22 -10.26 -9.17
N ALA A 95 1.34 -9.06 -8.60
CA ALA A 95 2.08 -8.82 -7.37
C ALA A 95 1.29 -7.92 -6.42
N SER A 96 1.14 -8.33 -5.16
CA SER A 96 0.43 -7.59 -4.13
C SER A 96 1.09 -7.79 -2.76
N PRO A 97 1.35 -6.73 -1.97
CA PRO A 97 1.82 -6.87 -0.59
C PRO A 97 0.84 -7.63 0.31
N THR A 98 -0.43 -7.77 -0.10
CA THR A 98 -1.47 -8.47 0.65
C THR A 98 -1.56 -9.96 0.30
N TYR A 99 -1.42 -10.31 -0.98
CA TYR A 99 -1.62 -11.68 -1.47
C TYR A 99 -0.32 -12.41 -1.80
N GLY A 100 0.73 -11.67 -2.11
CA GLY A 100 2.01 -12.19 -2.60
C GLY A 100 2.15 -12.02 -4.10
N PHE A 101 2.90 -12.92 -4.72
CA PHE A 101 3.28 -12.84 -6.12
C PHE A 101 2.86 -14.09 -6.89
N ALA A 102 2.55 -13.93 -8.16
CA ALA A 102 2.25 -15.01 -9.09
C ALA A 102 2.64 -14.63 -10.52
N CYS A 103 3.37 -15.53 -11.16
CA CYS A 103 3.47 -15.67 -12.60
C CYS A 103 2.75 -16.96 -13.01
N VAL A 104 1.88 -16.91 -14.02
CA VAL A 104 1.14 -18.08 -14.50
C VAL A 104 1.62 -18.44 -15.90
N ASN A 105 2.11 -19.67 -16.10
CA ASN A 105 2.67 -20.13 -17.38
C ASN A 105 1.71 -19.91 -18.55
N SER A 106 0.43 -20.28 -18.38
CA SER A 106 -0.59 -20.15 -19.44
C SER A 106 -0.93 -18.70 -19.82
N ARG A 107 -0.46 -17.71 -19.05
CA ARG A 107 -0.61 -16.28 -19.34
C ARG A 107 0.63 -15.67 -20.01
N GLN A 108 1.71 -16.44 -20.16
CA GLN A 108 2.94 -15.96 -20.79
C GLN A 108 2.96 -16.29 -22.29
N PRO A 109 3.53 -15.41 -23.14
CA PRO A 109 3.61 -15.65 -24.58
C PRO A 109 4.37 -16.92 -24.97
N ASP A 110 5.43 -17.25 -24.23
CA ASP A 110 6.27 -18.43 -24.38
C ASP A 110 5.80 -19.63 -23.53
N GLN A 111 4.65 -19.47 -22.84
CA GLN A 111 4.05 -20.45 -21.95
C GLN A 111 4.94 -20.86 -20.77
N TYR A 112 5.90 -20.01 -20.39
CA TYR A 112 6.83 -20.32 -19.31
C TYR A 112 7.09 -19.09 -18.47
N CYS A 113 7.09 -19.27 -17.15
CA CYS A 113 7.48 -18.23 -16.22
C CYS A 113 8.99 -18.26 -15.98
N ASN A 114 9.62 -17.10 -15.88
CA ASN A 114 10.89 -17.00 -15.19
C ASN A 114 10.71 -17.35 -13.71
N ASP A 115 11.82 -17.72 -13.10
CA ASP A 115 11.92 -18.04 -11.69
C ASP A 115 12.12 -16.75 -10.88
N TYR A 116 11.24 -16.47 -9.91
CA TYR A 116 11.22 -15.24 -9.12
C TYR A 116 11.30 -15.49 -7.62
N LYS A 117 11.93 -14.51 -6.97
CA LYS A 117 11.95 -14.39 -5.53
C LYS A 117 11.40 -13.05 -5.09
N VAL A 118 10.72 -13.04 -3.95
CA VAL A 118 10.04 -11.86 -3.42
C VAL A 118 10.54 -11.45 -2.04
N ARG A 119 10.47 -10.17 -1.73
CA ARG A 119 10.68 -9.67 -0.37
C ARG A 119 9.62 -8.66 -0.01
N TYR A 120 9.36 -8.54 1.29
CA TYR A 120 8.31 -7.70 1.83
C TYR A 120 8.90 -6.53 2.58
N CYS A 121 8.28 -5.37 2.39
CA CYS A 121 8.53 -4.23 3.22
C CYS A 121 7.65 -4.30 4.46
N CYS A 122 8.27 -4.45 5.61
CA CYS A 122 7.62 -4.28 6.88
C CYS A 122 7.93 -2.89 7.40
N LEU A 123 6.97 -1.97 7.35
CA LEU A 123 7.19 -0.68 8.03
C LEU A 123 7.26 -0.95 9.52
N ASP A 124 8.20 -0.29 10.18
CA ASP A 124 8.24 -0.23 11.62
C ASP A 124 6.89 0.27 12.18
N GLU A 125 6.63 0.00 13.45
CA GLU A 125 5.46 0.57 14.13
C GLU A 125 5.51 2.09 14.23
N HIS A 126 6.61 2.73 13.79
CA HIS A 126 6.80 4.17 13.74
C HIS A 126 7.07 4.62 12.30
N VAL A 127 6.01 5.09 11.62
CA VAL A 127 6.18 5.86 10.39
C VAL A 127 6.79 7.21 10.79
N THR A 128 8.01 7.49 10.31
CA THR A 128 8.67 8.79 10.55
C THR A 128 8.41 9.76 9.40
N CYS A 129 8.26 11.04 9.72
CA CYS A 129 8.31 12.09 8.71
C CYS A 129 9.77 12.29 8.25
N PRO A 130 10.03 12.53 6.96
CA PRO A 130 11.35 12.93 6.49
C PRO A 130 11.70 14.35 6.99
N ASP A 131 12.98 14.72 6.92
CA ASP A 131 13.44 16.07 7.27
C ASP A 131 12.69 17.15 6.48
N GLY A 132 12.32 18.24 7.17
CA GLY A 132 11.47 19.30 6.62
C GLY A 132 9.97 18.97 6.62
N TYR A 133 9.56 17.89 7.29
CA TYR A 133 8.17 17.55 7.53
C TYR A 133 7.95 17.16 8.99
N GLU A 134 6.75 17.45 9.49
CA GLU A 134 6.31 17.06 10.82
C GLU A 134 4.94 16.40 10.79
N TRP A 135 4.73 15.54 11.78
CA TRP A 135 3.43 14.93 12.01
C TRP A 135 2.50 15.95 12.66
N THR A 136 1.29 16.06 12.13
CA THR A 136 0.19 16.74 12.82
C THR A 136 -0.16 16.01 14.13
N ASN A 137 -1.02 16.65 14.93
CA ASN A 137 -1.78 15.93 15.96
C ASN A 137 -2.60 14.79 15.34
N PHE A 138 -3.04 13.85 16.18
CA PHE A 138 -4.01 12.85 15.77
C PHE A 138 -5.43 13.43 15.78
N TYR A 139 -6.20 13.05 14.78
CA TYR A 139 -7.60 13.38 14.59
C TYR A 139 -8.46 12.11 14.62
N ASN A 140 -9.57 12.18 15.34
CA ASN A 140 -10.61 11.14 15.43
C ASN A 140 -11.93 11.89 15.38
N ARG A 141 -12.47 12.01 14.17
CA ARG A 141 -13.66 12.81 13.88
C ARG A 141 -14.90 11.94 13.84
N ASP A 142 -14.77 10.71 13.35
CA ASP A 142 -15.88 9.77 13.27
C ASP A 142 -15.75 8.68 14.34
N LYS A 143 -16.87 8.06 14.66
CA LYS A 143 -16.90 6.85 15.49
C LYS A 143 -17.51 5.73 14.67
N PRO A 144 -17.12 4.46 14.91
CA PRO A 144 -17.66 3.31 14.21
C PRO A 144 -19.17 3.15 14.46
N SER A 145 -19.99 3.83 13.66
CA SER A 145 -21.41 4.09 13.94
C SER A 145 -22.32 3.24 13.05
N VAL A 146 -22.95 3.81 12.03
CA VAL A 146 -23.92 3.09 11.18
C VAL A 146 -23.22 2.39 10.01
N THR A 147 -22.28 3.07 9.34
CA THR A 147 -21.69 2.59 8.08
C THR A 147 -20.24 2.12 8.21
N GLY A 148 -19.53 2.59 9.24
CA GLY A 148 -18.10 2.39 9.36
C GLY A 148 -17.47 3.46 10.23
N ASP A 149 -16.17 3.62 10.04
CA ASP A 149 -15.35 4.66 10.66
C ASP A 149 -14.58 5.43 9.58
N TRP A 150 -14.68 6.77 9.60
CA TRP A 150 -14.26 7.63 8.50
C TRP A 150 -13.44 8.82 8.98
N GLU A 151 -12.15 8.79 8.66
CA GLU A 151 -11.20 9.87 8.95
C GLU A 151 -10.69 10.47 7.65
N THR A 152 -11.62 11.04 6.87
CA THR A 152 -11.31 11.55 5.53
C THR A 152 -10.56 12.89 5.60
N LEU A 153 -9.54 13.07 4.75
CA LEU A 153 -8.74 14.29 4.72
C LEU A 153 -9.60 15.54 4.46
N ALA A 154 -10.61 15.41 3.59
CA ALA A 154 -11.48 16.53 3.22
C ALA A 154 -12.31 17.04 4.41
N GLU A 155 -12.90 16.13 5.20
CA GLU A 155 -13.68 16.50 6.39
C GLU A 155 -12.76 17.00 7.51
N LEU A 156 -11.64 16.33 7.73
CA LEU A 156 -10.67 16.73 8.76
C LEU A 156 -10.09 18.13 8.51
N ARG A 157 -9.76 18.48 7.27
CA ARG A 157 -9.31 19.84 6.91
C ARG A 157 -10.39 20.91 7.07
N LYS A 158 -11.66 20.53 6.91
CA LYS A 158 -12.80 21.44 7.10
C LYS A 158 -13.01 21.74 8.59
N GLU A 159 -12.86 20.73 9.45
CA GLU A 159 -13.03 20.86 10.90
C GLU A 159 -11.79 21.42 11.61
N ASN A 160 -10.59 21.22 11.03
CA ASN A 160 -9.31 21.68 11.57
C ASN A 160 -8.57 22.55 10.54
N PRO A 161 -9.07 23.77 10.27
CA PRO A 161 -8.49 24.65 9.27
C PRO A 161 -7.04 24.99 9.65
N GLN A 162 -6.15 25.00 8.65
CA GLN A 162 -4.72 25.31 8.77
C GLN A 162 -3.86 24.32 9.57
N GLU A 163 -4.43 23.39 10.33
CA GLU A 163 -3.64 22.37 11.03
C GLU A 163 -3.14 21.25 10.11
N ILE A 164 -3.91 20.94 9.06
CA ILE A 164 -3.59 19.89 8.10
C ILE A 164 -3.32 20.52 6.74
N CYS A 165 -2.09 20.34 6.26
CA CYS A 165 -1.65 20.83 4.96
C CYS A 165 -2.53 20.29 3.81
N GLU A 166 -2.57 21.00 2.69
CA GLU A 166 -3.39 20.61 1.53
C GLU A 166 -2.99 19.26 0.94
N ARG A 167 -1.70 18.92 1.04
CA ARG A 167 -1.11 17.75 0.39
C ARG A 167 -0.19 16.98 1.33
N PRO A 168 -0.73 16.21 2.29
CA PRO A 168 0.07 15.32 3.13
C PRO A 168 0.88 14.33 2.30
N ILE A 169 2.09 14.03 2.75
CA ILE A 169 2.97 13.06 2.08
C ILE A 169 2.89 11.66 2.70
N ALA A 170 2.36 11.55 3.92
CA ALA A 170 2.13 10.29 4.61
C ALA A 170 0.92 10.41 5.55
N ILE A 171 0.38 9.26 5.94
CA ILE A 171 -0.69 9.12 6.93
C ILE A 171 -0.29 8.02 7.91
N ASP A 172 -0.52 8.26 9.18
CA ASP A 172 -0.38 7.27 10.25
C ASP A 172 -1.75 7.05 10.89
N VAL A 173 -2.18 5.78 10.93
CA VAL A 173 -3.50 5.39 11.42
C VAL A 173 -3.34 4.46 12.61
N ARG A 174 -4.00 4.82 13.72
CA ARG A 174 -3.94 4.07 14.97
C ARG A 174 -5.32 3.75 15.48
N ARG A 175 -5.47 2.59 16.12
CA ARG A 175 -6.68 2.26 16.88
C ARG A 175 -6.80 3.23 18.05
N GLN A 176 -7.97 3.84 18.18
CA GLN A 176 -8.32 4.70 19.30
C GLN A 176 -8.25 3.93 20.63
N GLY A 177 -7.75 4.58 21.68
CA GLY A 177 -7.54 3.99 23.01
C GLY A 177 -6.27 3.14 23.15
N SER A 178 -5.98 2.25 22.19
CA SER A 178 -4.81 1.35 22.30
C SER A 178 -3.55 1.82 21.57
N ASN A 179 -3.66 2.83 20.70
CA ASN A 179 -2.58 3.32 19.82
C ASN A 179 -1.91 2.22 18.97
N ARG A 180 -2.59 1.08 18.75
CA ARG A 180 -2.05 0.00 17.93
C ARG A 180 -2.09 0.43 16.47
N ASP A 181 -1.07 0.05 15.71
CA ASP A 181 -1.09 0.26 14.27
C ASP A 181 -2.28 -0.48 13.67
N PHE A 182 -3.04 0.21 12.81
CA PHE A 182 -4.23 -0.34 12.17
C PHE A 182 -3.95 -1.65 11.41
N ARG A 183 -2.72 -1.84 10.91
CA ARG A 183 -2.26 -3.05 10.21
C ARG A 183 -2.30 -4.31 11.08
N THR A 184 -2.28 -4.15 12.40
CA THR A 184 -2.33 -5.25 13.37
C THR A 184 -3.75 -5.57 13.84
N CYS A 185 -4.73 -4.77 13.44
CA CYS A 185 -6.10 -4.90 13.93
C CYS A 185 -6.95 -5.91 13.14
N GLY A 186 -6.47 -6.36 11.97
CA GLY A 186 -7.15 -7.39 11.17
C GLY A 186 -8.34 -6.90 10.33
N GLU A 187 -8.60 -5.59 10.28
CA GLU A 187 -9.70 -5.02 9.50
C GLU A 187 -9.29 -4.68 8.06
N ASN A 188 -10.24 -4.87 7.15
CA ASN A 188 -10.15 -4.49 5.75
C ASN A 188 -10.47 -2.99 5.58
N VAL A 189 -9.44 -2.18 5.36
CA VAL A 189 -9.56 -0.71 5.37
C VAL A 189 -8.95 -0.07 4.13
N THR A 190 -9.45 1.11 3.77
CA THR A 190 -8.88 1.98 2.74
C THR A 190 -8.08 3.09 3.39
N VAL A 191 -6.81 3.25 3.03
CA VAL A 191 -5.91 4.27 3.62
C VAL A 191 -5.06 4.91 2.54
N SER A 192 -5.02 6.24 2.49
CA SER A 192 -4.00 6.98 1.72
C SER A 192 -3.84 8.41 2.25
N PRO A 193 -2.68 9.07 2.05
CA PRO A 193 -2.49 10.45 2.49
C PRO A 193 -3.40 11.46 1.79
N SER A 194 -3.86 11.18 0.57
CA SER A 194 -4.73 12.07 -0.21
C SER A 194 -6.22 11.86 0.03
N PHE A 195 -6.60 10.72 0.62
CA PHE A 195 -7.98 10.38 0.94
C PHE A 195 -8.26 10.46 2.44
N GLY A 196 -7.31 10.03 3.27
CA GLY A 196 -7.51 9.76 4.70
C GLY A 196 -7.63 8.27 4.97
N PHE A 197 -8.51 7.91 5.91
CA PHE A 197 -8.79 6.54 6.30
C PHE A 197 -10.30 6.25 6.21
N ARG A 198 -10.62 4.98 5.90
CA ARG A 198 -11.97 4.45 5.95
C ARG A 198 -11.96 2.98 6.32
N CYS A 199 -12.76 2.62 7.31
CA CYS A 199 -13.29 1.28 7.51
C CYS A 199 -14.78 1.24 7.13
N LEU A 200 -15.22 0.20 6.40
CA LEU A 200 -16.63 -0.03 6.08
C LEU A 200 -17.10 -1.31 6.75
N LYS A 201 -18.21 -1.25 7.50
CA LYS A 201 -18.77 -2.42 8.19
C LYS A 201 -19.10 -3.56 7.24
N ARG A 202 -19.66 -3.23 6.06
CA ARG A 202 -20.01 -4.22 5.03
C ARG A 202 -18.81 -4.97 4.44
N ASP A 203 -17.60 -4.44 4.61
CA ASP A 203 -16.37 -5.04 4.10
C ASP A 203 -15.66 -5.88 5.19
N GLN A 204 -16.19 -5.91 6.43
CA GLN A 204 -15.65 -6.67 7.55
C GLN A 204 -16.37 -8.00 7.76
N ALA A 205 -15.63 -9.01 8.21
CA ALA A 205 -16.18 -10.34 8.49
C ALA A 205 -17.18 -10.34 9.66
N ASP A 206 -17.04 -9.44 10.63
CA ASP A 206 -17.88 -9.34 11.82
C ASP A 206 -18.92 -8.20 11.74
N TYR A 207 -19.02 -7.53 10.59
CA TYR A 207 -19.88 -6.37 10.35
C TYR A 207 -19.66 -5.19 11.31
N ARG A 208 -18.46 -5.06 11.87
CA ARG A 208 -18.08 -3.95 12.76
C ARG A 208 -16.88 -3.23 12.20
N CYS A 209 -16.60 -2.05 12.73
CA CYS A 209 -15.32 -1.38 12.54
C CYS A 209 -14.80 -1.06 13.93
N LEU A 210 -13.50 -1.13 14.11
CA LEU A 210 -12.84 -0.51 15.25
C LEU A 210 -12.84 1.01 15.08
N ASP A 211 -12.57 1.69 16.18
CA ASP A 211 -12.44 3.15 16.24
C ASP A 211 -10.99 3.52 15.95
N TYR A 212 -10.76 4.42 14.99
CA TYR A 212 -9.44 4.83 14.53
C TYR A 212 -9.22 6.33 14.61
N LYS A 213 -7.94 6.68 14.67
CA LYS A 213 -7.48 8.06 14.57
C LYS A 213 -6.35 8.14 13.56
N VAL A 214 -6.25 9.28 12.88
CA VAL A 214 -5.24 9.53 11.85
C VAL A 214 -4.42 10.76 12.16
N ARG A 215 -3.17 10.77 11.72
CA ARG A 215 -2.37 11.99 11.61
C ARG A 215 -1.68 12.03 10.27
N PHE A 216 -1.29 13.22 9.84
CA PHE A 216 -0.76 13.49 8.52
C PHE A 216 0.65 14.04 8.63
N CYS A 217 1.50 13.65 7.69
CA CYS A 217 2.86 14.19 7.60
C CYS A 217 2.84 15.38 6.64
N CYS A 218 3.08 16.56 7.18
CA CYS A 218 2.98 17.84 6.48
C CYS A 218 4.32 18.57 6.48
N PRO A 219 4.61 19.41 5.47
CA PRO A 219 5.82 20.23 5.47
C PRO A 219 5.88 21.09 6.74
N CYS A 220 7.08 21.30 7.28
CA CYS A 220 7.32 22.42 8.18
C CYS A 220 7.10 23.71 7.38
N ASP A 221 6.42 24.70 7.96
CA ASP A 221 6.22 26.02 7.33
C ASP A 221 7.56 26.71 6.99
#